data_AF-A0A6G0W128-F1
#
_entry.id   AF-A0A6G0W128-F1
#
_cell.length_a   1.000
_cell.length_b   1.000
_cell.length_c   1.000
_cell.angle_alpha   90.00
_cell.angle_beta   90.00
_cell.angle_gamma   90.00
#
_symmetry.space_group_name_H-M   'P 1'
#
loop_
_entity.id
_entity.type
_entity.pdbx_description
1 polymer ?
#
loop_
_entity_poly.entity_id
_entity_poly.type
_entity_poly.pdbx_seq_one_letter_code
_entity_poly.pdbx_strand_id
1 'polypeptide(L)'
;MCVADKMRLSGLYCPPMTLKKKHKLIMIYNGAELYGCASLDHNKYLSDSPLLHLWLDLSPNPNAEPAYCQNTCNMFPYIYECMSKSEPTNKNEIDKGLKYISLYQYSPKYKQANTSAIPAYTCATFVTEKYEDHGISAIRMAISSGRADSFDVKQCEGLSNVLTNKGNIYNHETQKKWPRGSTYIFIMGDIEPDKGT
;
A
#
# COMPACT_ATOMS: atom_id res chain seq x y z
N MET A 1 30.25 -21.92 -1.38
CA MET A 1 29.58 -20.85 -2.14
C MET A 1 28.52 -20.25 -1.24
N CYS A 2 28.78 -19.06 -0.68
CA CYS A 2 27.82 -18.34 0.15
C CYS A 2 26.91 -17.53 -0.77
N VAL A 3 25.64 -17.91 -0.86
CA VAL A 3 24.62 -17.09 -1.52
C VAL A 3 24.38 -15.89 -0.60
N ALA A 4 24.51 -14.69 -1.15
CA ALA A 4 24.34 -13.44 -0.41
C ALA A 4 22.89 -13.30 0.06
N ASP A 5 22.65 -13.70 1.30
CA ASP A 5 21.41 -13.51 2.07
C ASP A 5 21.35 -12.05 2.59
N LYS A 6 21.49 -11.08 1.68
CA LYS A 6 21.43 -9.66 2.05
C LYS A 6 19.97 -9.19 2.09
N MET A 7 19.49 -9.10 3.33
CA MET A 7 18.49 -8.14 3.82
C MET A 7 17.02 -8.39 3.46
N ARG A 8 16.49 -9.58 3.81
CA ARG A 8 15.10 -9.63 4.26
C ARG A 8 15.05 -9.16 5.72
N LEU A 9 14.87 -7.85 5.92
CA LEU A 9 14.73 -7.29 7.28
C LEU A 9 13.34 -7.68 7.79
N SER A 10 13.28 -8.63 8.72
CA SER A 10 12.02 -9.05 9.36
C SER A 10 11.64 -8.08 10.47
N GLY A 11 10.40 -7.58 10.44
CA GLY A 11 9.87 -6.64 11.41
C GLY A 11 8.47 -6.15 11.05
N LEU A 12 7.74 -5.56 12.02
CA LEU A 12 6.41 -4.98 11.83
C LEU A 12 6.51 -3.67 11.02
N TYR A 13 6.88 -3.79 9.74
CA TYR A 13 7.11 -2.66 8.84
C TYR A 13 5.87 -2.23 8.05
N CYS A 14 4.78 -2.98 8.15
CA CYS A 14 3.54 -2.59 7.51
C CYS A 14 2.90 -1.36 8.17
N PRO A 15 1.98 -0.68 7.45
CA PRO A 15 1.10 0.30 8.05
C PRO A 15 0.36 -0.28 9.26
N PRO A 16 0.07 0.53 10.28
CA PRO A 16 -0.64 0.06 11.47
C PRO A 16 -2.06 -0.36 11.06
N MET A 17 -2.33 -1.66 11.02
CA MET A 17 -3.63 -2.22 10.66
C MET A 17 -3.89 -3.40 11.58
N THR A 18 -5.13 -3.53 12.05
CA THR A 18 -5.49 -4.64 12.92
C THR A 18 -5.37 -5.95 12.14
N LEU A 19 -4.53 -6.87 12.61
CA LEU A 19 -4.33 -8.18 11.98
C LEU A 19 -5.66 -8.91 11.77
N LYS A 20 -5.82 -9.52 10.58
CA LYS A 20 -7.01 -10.25 10.10
C LYS A 20 -8.29 -9.44 10.01
N LYS A 21 -8.26 -8.14 10.30
CA LYS A 21 -9.40 -7.25 10.11
C LYS A 21 -9.40 -6.69 8.69
N LYS A 22 -10.60 -6.63 8.12
CA LYS A 22 -10.86 -6.11 6.79
C LYS A 22 -11.27 -4.64 6.87
N HIS A 23 -10.68 -3.82 6.02
CA HIS A 23 -10.85 -2.37 5.97
C HIS A 23 -11.28 -1.93 4.59
N LYS A 24 -12.10 -0.88 4.52
CA LYS A 24 -12.51 -0.31 3.23
C LYS A 24 -11.30 0.30 2.55
N LEU A 25 -11.17 0.04 1.26
CA LEU A 25 -10.07 0.52 0.43
C LEU A 25 -10.65 1.33 -0.74
N ILE A 26 -10.06 2.48 -1.01
CA ILE A 26 -10.21 3.24 -2.24
C ILE A 26 -8.81 3.33 -2.86
N MET A 27 -8.70 3.05 -4.15
CA MET A 27 -7.47 3.15 -4.92
C MET A 27 -7.70 4.09 -6.11
N ILE A 28 -6.76 5.00 -6.34
CA ILE A 28 -6.76 5.86 -7.53
C ILE A 28 -5.53 5.53 -8.35
N TYR A 29 -5.75 5.13 -9.60
CA TYR A 29 -4.69 4.80 -10.55
C TYR A 29 -5.06 5.36 -11.94
N ASN A 30 -4.18 6.18 -12.50
CA ASN A 30 -4.36 6.80 -13.82
C ASN A 30 -5.75 7.46 -14.03
N GLY A 31 -6.27 8.19 -13.04
CA GLY A 31 -7.59 8.83 -13.16
C GLY A 31 -8.78 7.95 -12.78
N ALA A 32 -8.60 6.63 -12.70
CA ALA A 32 -9.67 5.70 -12.34
C ALA A 32 -9.71 5.49 -10.83
N GLU A 33 -10.91 5.60 -10.26
CA GLU A 33 -11.21 5.20 -8.89
C GLU A 33 -11.65 3.75 -8.85
N LEU A 34 -11.02 2.97 -7.98
CA LEU A 34 -11.30 1.56 -7.73
C LEU A 34 -11.59 1.37 -6.26
N TYR A 35 -12.61 0.57 -5.96
CA TYR A 35 -13.01 0.26 -4.60
C TYR A 35 -12.58 -1.15 -4.22
N GLY A 36 -12.46 -1.42 -2.93
CA GLY A 36 -12.00 -2.73 -2.53
C GLY A 36 -11.93 -2.94 -1.03
N CYS A 37 -11.09 -3.91 -0.67
CA CYS A 37 -10.82 -4.29 0.70
C CYS A 37 -9.30 -4.35 0.93
N ALA A 38 -8.87 -3.94 2.12
CA ALA A 38 -7.51 -4.11 2.59
C ALA A 38 -7.49 -4.90 3.90
N SER A 39 -6.49 -5.76 4.09
CA SER A 39 -6.22 -6.37 5.39
C SER A 39 -4.75 -6.67 5.58
N LEU A 40 -4.34 -6.80 6.84
CA LEU A 40 -3.06 -7.40 7.19
C LEU A 40 -3.30 -8.87 7.57
N ASP A 41 -2.56 -9.80 6.97
CA ASP A 41 -2.61 -11.22 7.36
C ASP A 41 -1.20 -11.78 7.49
N HIS A 42 -1.04 -12.89 8.21
CA HIS A 42 0.24 -13.53 8.40
C HIS A 42 0.21 -14.93 7.78
N ASN A 43 0.78 -15.04 6.58
CA ASN A 43 1.00 -16.33 5.93
C ASN A 43 2.47 -16.75 6.05
N LYS A 44 2.76 -17.53 7.10
CA LYS A 44 4.10 -18.06 7.39
C LYS A 44 4.71 -18.93 6.30
N TYR A 45 3.90 -19.43 5.36
CA TYR A 45 4.43 -20.16 4.20
C TYR A 45 5.07 -19.23 3.16
N LEU A 46 4.73 -17.95 3.16
CA LEU A 46 5.20 -16.96 2.20
C LEU A 46 6.25 -16.01 2.79
N SER A 47 6.02 -15.56 4.02
CA SER A 47 6.90 -14.63 4.73
C SER A 47 6.72 -14.76 6.25
N ASP A 48 7.81 -14.49 6.98
CA ASP A 48 7.80 -14.33 8.44
C ASP A 48 7.20 -12.97 8.89
N SER A 49 7.05 -12.02 7.96
CA SER A 49 6.44 -10.71 8.16
C SER A 49 4.95 -10.74 7.77
N PRO A 50 4.11 -9.89 8.39
CA PRO A 50 2.75 -9.70 7.92
C PRO A 50 2.70 -9.23 6.46
N LEU A 51 1.69 -9.70 5.74
CA LEU A 51 1.40 -9.36 4.36
C LEU A 51 0.26 -8.34 4.31
N LEU A 52 0.45 -7.29 3.52
CA LEU A 52 -0.60 -6.36 3.15
C LEU A 52 -1.34 -6.93 1.94
N HIS A 53 -2.61 -7.27 2.14
CA HIS A 53 -3.50 -7.74 1.10
C HIS A 53 -4.42 -6.61 0.66
N LEU A 54 -4.51 -6.37 -0.65
CA LEU A 54 -5.48 -5.49 -1.28
C LEU A 54 -6.33 -6.30 -2.26
N TRP A 55 -7.64 -6.24 -2.16
CA TRP A 55 -8.58 -6.85 -3.10
C TRP A 55 -9.36 -5.74 -3.78
N LEU A 56 -9.19 -5.59 -5.09
CA LEU A 56 -9.87 -4.56 -5.86
C LEU A 56 -11.08 -5.13 -6.60
N ASP A 57 -12.19 -4.43 -6.49
CA ASP A 57 -13.33 -4.62 -7.37
C ASP A 57 -13.03 -3.95 -8.73
N LEU A 58 -12.89 -4.77 -9.76
CA LEU A 58 -12.70 -4.32 -11.15
C LEU A 58 -14.03 -4.29 -11.91
N SER A 59 -15.17 -4.36 -11.20
CA SER A 59 -16.50 -4.37 -11.81
C SER A 59 -16.64 -3.23 -12.82
N PRO A 60 -17.10 -3.52 -14.04
CA PRO A 60 -17.23 -2.53 -15.11
C PRO A 60 -18.41 -1.58 -14.91
N ASN A 61 -19.22 -1.74 -13.85
CA ASN A 61 -20.37 -0.88 -13.58
C ASN A 61 -20.01 0.21 -12.57
N PRO A 62 -19.70 1.45 -13.01
CA PRO A 62 -19.35 2.55 -12.11
C PRO A 62 -20.54 3.03 -11.24
N ASN A 63 -21.76 2.61 -11.57
CA ASN A 63 -22.98 2.97 -10.83
C ASN A 63 -23.38 1.92 -9.78
N ALA A 64 -22.67 0.80 -9.70
CA ALA A 64 -22.92 -0.19 -8.66
C ALA A 64 -22.42 0.33 -7.32
N GLU A 65 -23.20 0.17 -6.25
CA GLU A 65 -22.71 0.46 -4.91
C GLU A 65 -21.48 -0.41 -4.61
N PRO A 66 -20.38 0.16 -4.08
CA PRO A 66 -19.20 -0.63 -3.84
C PRO A 66 -19.46 -1.62 -2.71
N ALA A 67 -19.33 -2.91 -3.00
CA ALA A 67 -19.60 -4.00 -2.06
C ALA A 67 -18.49 -4.19 -1.01
N TYR A 68 -17.81 -3.12 -0.60
CA TYR A 68 -16.61 -3.08 0.25
C TYR A 68 -16.48 -4.30 1.18
N CYS A 69 -15.44 -5.11 0.97
CA CYS A 69 -15.11 -6.29 1.78
C CYS A 69 -16.14 -7.43 1.85
N GLN A 70 -17.31 -7.36 1.18
CA GLN A 70 -18.36 -8.40 1.25
C GLN A 70 -17.96 -9.71 0.57
N ASN A 71 -17.33 -9.65 -0.62
CA ASN A 71 -16.85 -10.85 -1.32
C ASN A 71 -15.47 -10.62 -1.96
N THR A 72 -14.42 -10.94 -1.21
CA THR A 72 -13.03 -10.80 -1.67
C THR A 72 -12.60 -11.90 -2.66
N CYS A 73 -13.39 -12.97 -2.85
CA CYS A 73 -13.03 -14.09 -3.71
C CYS A 73 -13.08 -13.76 -5.21
N ASN A 74 -13.93 -12.81 -5.60
CA ASN A 74 -14.10 -12.38 -6.99
C ASN A 74 -13.31 -11.09 -7.32
N MET A 75 -12.61 -10.53 -6.34
CA MET A 75 -11.82 -9.31 -6.48
C MET A 75 -10.40 -9.64 -6.92
N PHE A 76 -9.76 -8.72 -7.66
CA PHE A 76 -8.38 -8.88 -8.09
C PHE A 76 -7.41 -8.67 -6.91
N PRO A 77 -6.58 -9.66 -6.55
CA PRO A 77 -5.74 -9.56 -5.37
C PRO A 77 -4.35 -8.99 -5.68
N TYR A 78 -3.90 -8.07 -4.83
CA TYR A 78 -2.51 -7.66 -4.69
C TYR A 78 -2.02 -8.06 -3.29
N ILE A 79 -0.82 -8.64 -3.22
CA ILE A 79 -0.25 -9.10 -1.96
C ILE A 79 1.17 -8.56 -1.88
N TYR A 80 1.45 -7.83 -0.80
CA TYR A 80 2.74 -7.22 -0.55
C TYR A 80 3.32 -7.68 0.79
N GLU A 81 4.59 -8.05 0.78
CA GLU A 81 5.39 -8.14 2.00
C GLU A 81 5.97 -6.76 2.31
N CYS A 82 5.86 -6.31 3.57
CA CYS A 82 6.47 -5.07 4.02
C CYS A 82 7.89 -5.37 4.52
N MET A 83 8.91 -4.92 3.79
CA MET A 83 10.29 -5.40 3.98
C MET A 83 11.13 -4.51 4.89
N SER A 84 10.96 -3.20 4.82
CA SER A 84 11.78 -2.28 5.61
C SER A 84 11.11 -0.92 5.70
N LYS A 85 11.14 -0.32 6.89
CA LYS A 85 10.87 1.11 7.06
C LYS A 85 12.15 1.89 6.81
N SER A 86 12.06 2.94 6.02
CA SER A 86 13.07 3.99 5.95
C SER A 86 12.41 5.29 6.37
N GLU A 87 13.15 6.15 7.05
CA GLU A 87 12.67 7.49 7.31
C GLU A 87 12.87 8.36 6.07
N PRO A 88 11.92 9.24 5.74
CA PRO A 88 12.17 10.28 4.75
C PRO A 88 13.39 11.09 5.19
N THR A 89 14.29 11.43 4.26
CA THR A 89 15.43 12.32 4.58
C THR A 89 15.03 13.79 4.60
N ASN A 90 13.85 14.12 4.08
CA ASN A 90 13.31 15.47 4.02
C ASN A 90 12.60 15.84 5.33
N LYS A 91 13.10 16.86 6.04
CA LYS A 91 12.52 17.34 7.31
C LYS A 91 11.03 17.68 7.22
N ASN A 92 10.58 18.32 6.14
CA ASN A 92 9.17 18.67 5.96
C ASN A 92 8.27 17.43 5.82
N GLU A 93 8.81 16.33 5.31
CA GLU A 93 8.07 15.06 5.22
C GLU A 93 8.04 14.37 6.57
N ILE A 94 9.16 14.39 7.31
CA ILE A 94 9.24 13.90 8.70
C ILE A 94 8.23 14.65 9.58
N ASP A 95 8.20 15.99 9.52
CA ASP A 95 7.29 16.84 10.31
C ASP A 95 5.81 16.56 10.00
N LYS A 96 5.50 16.03 8.81
CA LYS A 96 4.16 15.61 8.39
C LYS A 96 3.83 14.17 8.75
N GLY A 97 4.73 13.47 9.43
CA GLY A 97 4.56 12.07 9.82
C GLY A 97 4.62 11.08 8.66
N LEU A 98 5.25 11.45 7.53
CA LEU A 98 5.42 10.52 6.41
C LEU A 98 6.37 9.38 6.81
N LYS A 99 6.00 8.16 6.42
CA LYS A 99 6.82 6.96 6.60
C LYS A 99 7.08 6.33 5.23
N TYR A 100 8.31 5.92 4.94
CA TYR A 100 8.62 5.16 3.72
C TYR A 100 8.72 3.68 4.04
N ILE A 101 8.22 2.84 3.13
CA ILE A 101 8.33 1.39 3.21
C ILE A 101 8.73 0.80 1.87
N SER A 102 9.54 -0.24 1.92
CA SER A 102 9.75 -1.13 0.79
C SER A 102 8.66 -2.19 0.77
N LEU A 103 7.97 -2.33 -0.36
CA LEU A 103 6.98 -3.37 -0.60
C LEU A 103 7.53 -4.37 -1.62
N TYR A 104 7.46 -5.64 -1.28
CA TYR A 104 7.75 -6.73 -2.20
C TYR A 104 6.43 -7.35 -2.69
N GLN A 105 6.13 -7.18 -3.97
CA GLN A 105 4.89 -7.67 -4.56
C GLN A 105 4.99 -9.15 -4.93
N TYR A 106 4.05 -9.96 -4.43
CA TYR A 106 3.86 -11.31 -4.91
C TYR A 106 2.89 -11.39 -6.09
N SER A 107 3.07 -12.42 -6.93
CA SER A 107 2.12 -12.74 -7.99
C SER A 107 0.77 -13.18 -7.41
N PRO A 108 -0.37 -12.72 -7.97
CA PRO A 108 -1.72 -13.19 -7.61
C PRO A 108 -1.90 -14.72 -7.72
N LYS A 109 -1.12 -15.36 -8.61
CA LYS A 109 -1.22 -16.80 -8.94
C LYS A 109 -0.14 -17.61 -8.21
N TYR A 110 -0.35 -17.89 -6.93
CA TYR A 110 0.51 -18.79 -6.13
C TYR A 110 0.49 -20.28 -6.56
N LYS A 111 0.04 -20.64 -7.78
CA LYS A 111 -0.14 -22.05 -8.20
C LYS A 111 0.18 -22.41 -9.65
N GLN A 112 0.72 -21.52 -10.49
CA GLN A 112 1.18 -21.95 -11.82
C GLN A 112 2.59 -21.45 -12.09
N ALA A 113 3.51 -22.42 -12.16
CA ALA A 113 4.95 -22.28 -12.28
C ALA A 113 5.46 -21.58 -13.56
N ASN A 114 4.61 -21.00 -14.41
CA ASN A 114 4.98 -20.58 -15.77
C ASN A 114 4.49 -19.18 -16.17
N THR A 115 4.25 -18.27 -15.22
CA THR A 115 4.11 -16.84 -15.55
C THR A 115 5.21 -16.06 -14.85
N SER A 116 6.19 -15.61 -15.63
CA SER A 116 7.34 -14.76 -15.29
C SER A 116 6.94 -13.36 -14.80
N ALA A 117 5.95 -13.26 -13.91
CA ALA A 117 5.69 -12.02 -13.18
C ALA A 117 6.78 -11.89 -12.12
N ILE A 118 7.91 -11.31 -12.53
CA ILE A 118 9.08 -11.05 -11.69
C ILE A 118 8.59 -10.36 -10.41
N PRO A 119 8.76 -10.99 -9.23
CA PRO A 119 8.52 -10.33 -7.96
C PRO A 119 9.32 -9.05 -7.90
N ALA A 120 8.71 -7.97 -7.45
CA ALA A 120 9.29 -6.66 -7.62
C ALA A 120 9.20 -5.83 -6.37
N TYR A 121 10.32 -5.18 -6.04
CA TYR A 121 10.39 -4.14 -5.03
C TYR A 121 9.82 -2.85 -5.60
N THR A 122 8.94 -2.23 -4.84
CA THR A 122 8.44 -0.88 -5.07
C THR A 122 8.48 -0.10 -3.77
N CYS A 123 8.64 1.21 -3.84
CA CYS A 123 8.48 2.05 -2.66
C CYS A 123 7.01 2.38 -2.44
N ALA A 124 6.60 2.40 -1.18
CA ALA A 124 5.40 3.07 -0.75
C ALA A 124 5.73 4.12 0.31
N THR A 125 5.01 5.24 0.26
CA THR A 125 4.97 6.23 1.33
C THR A 125 3.60 6.20 1.95
N PHE A 126 3.49 6.40 3.25
CA PHE A 126 2.19 6.47 3.89
C PHE A 126 2.16 7.43 5.09
N VAL A 127 0.97 7.91 5.40
CA VAL A 127 0.63 8.65 6.61
C VAL A 127 -0.58 8.02 7.27
N THR A 128 -0.64 8.07 8.59
CA THR A 128 -1.81 7.65 9.37
C THR A 128 -2.48 8.88 9.94
N GLU A 129 -3.79 9.00 9.71
CA GLU A 129 -4.60 10.13 10.18
C GLU A 129 -5.69 9.62 11.11
N LYS A 130 -5.91 10.34 12.21
CA LYS A 130 -6.98 10.08 13.17
C LYS A 130 -8.11 11.08 12.92
N TYR A 131 -9.32 10.57 12.72
CA TYR A 131 -10.55 11.38 12.66
C TYR A 131 -11.21 11.29 14.03
N GLU A 132 -10.78 12.16 14.94
CA GLU A 132 -11.15 12.15 16.37
C GLU A 132 -12.68 12.21 16.56
N ASP A 133 -13.39 12.96 15.72
CA ASP A 133 -14.85 13.13 15.78
C ASP A 133 -15.65 11.84 15.54
N HIS A 134 -15.02 10.81 14.98
CA HIS A 134 -15.68 9.56 14.61
C HIS A 134 -15.02 8.31 15.21
N GLY A 135 -13.92 8.47 15.96
CA GLY A 135 -13.15 7.33 16.45
C GLY A 135 -12.55 6.46 15.33
N ILE A 136 -12.50 6.98 14.10
CA ILE A 136 -12.02 6.28 12.91
C ILE A 136 -10.61 6.75 12.61
N SER A 137 -9.75 5.84 12.18
CA SER A 137 -8.44 6.19 11.63
C SER A 137 -8.40 5.84 10.14
N ALA A 138 -7.50 6.49 9.41
CA ALA A 138 -7.22 6.15 8.02
C ALA A 138 -5.72 6.08 7.75
N ILE A 139 -5.37 5.32 6.72
CA ILE A 139 -4.05 5.32 6.12
C ILE A 139 -4.19 5.88 4.71
N ARG A 140 -3.38 6.89 4.41
CA ARG A 140 -3.19 7.39 3.04
C ARG A 140 -1.82 6.92 2.59
N MET A 141 -1.76 6.20 1.49
CA MET A 141 -0.56 5.57 0.96
C MET A 141 -0.39 5.91 -0.52
N ALA A 142 0.84 6.14 -0.94
CA ALA A 142 1.21 6.28 -2.34
C ALA A 142 2.26 5.23 -2.69
N ILE A 143 2.07 4.49 -3.78
CA ILE A 143 2.99 3.46 -4.27
C ILE A 143 3.63 3.95 -5.57
N SER A 144 4.95 3.79 -5.71
CA SER A 144 5.68 4.16 -6.93
C SER A 144 5.32 3.29 -8.12
N SER A 145 5.41 3.91 -9.31
CA SER A 145 5.56 3.14 -10.52
C SER A 145 6.95 2.54 -10.57
N GLY A 146 7.05 1.34 -11.12
CA GLY A 146 8.33 0.69 -11.30
C GLY A 146 8.48 -0.53 -10.41
N ARG A 147 9.16 -1.50 -11.00
CA ARG A 147 9.50 -2.78 -10.42
C ARG A 147 11.02 -2.85 -10.45
N ALA A 148 11.65 -3.03 -9.31
CA ALA A 148 13.08 -3.21 -9.22
C ALA A 148 13.42 -4.57 -8.60
N ASP A 149 14.60 -5.08 -8.93
CA ASP A 149 15.15 -6.31 -8.36
C ASP A 149 15.63 -6.11 -6.91
N SER A 150 15.81 -4.86 -6.48
CA SER A 150 16.16 -4.47 -5.12
C SER A 150 15.55 -3.12 -4.76
N PHE A 151 15.41 -2.85 -3.46
CA PHE A 151 14.89 -1.57 -2.97
C PHE A 151 15.91 -0.43 -3.13
N ASP A 152 15.47 0.69 -3.68
CA ASP A 152 16.19 1.96 -3.70
C ASP A 152 15.24 3.06 -3.19
N VAL A 153 15.68 3.87 -2.21
CA VAL A 153 14.90 4.99 -1.69
C VAL A 153 14.54 6.02 -2.77
N LYS A 154 15.31 6.09 -3.86
CA LYS A 154 14.97 6.92 -5.03
C LYS A 154 13.64 6.53 -5.67
N GLN A 155 13.19 5.28 -5.51
CA GLN A 155 11.85 4.86 -5.93
C GLN A 155 10.74 5.64 -5.20
N CYS A 156 11.04 6.20 -4.02
CA CYS A 156 10.08 7.00 -3.24
C CYS A 156 10.00 8.46 -3.72
N GLU A 157 10.88 8.90 -4.62
CA GLU A 157 10.97 10.31 -5.02
C GLU A 157 9.64 10.84 -5.56
N GLY A 158 9.18 11.95 -4.98
CA GLY A 158 7.94 12.62 -5.38
C GLY A 158 6.65 11.93 -4.92
N LEU A 159 6.69 10.76 -4.27
CA LEU A 159 5.49 10.11 -3.74
C LEU A 159 4.83 10.93 -2.62
N SER A 160 5.60 11.71 -1.88
CA SER A 160 5.07 12.66 -0.90
C SER A 160 4.10 13.65 -1.53
N ASN A 161 4.32 14.08 -2.78
CA ASN A 161 3.42 15.00 -3.49
C ASN A 161 2.03 14.42 -3.74
N VAL A 162 1.94 13.08 -3.86
CA VAL A 162 0.67 12.35 -3.97
C VAL A 162 -0.11 12.45 -2.67
N LEU A 163 0.58 12.39 -1.52
CA LEU A 163 -0.02 12.42 -0.19
C LEU A 163 -0.21 13.83 0.39
N THR A 164 0.61 14.81 0.03
CA THR A 164 0.53 16.16 0.62
C THR A 164 -0.59 17.01 0.03
N ASN A 165 -1.17 16.60 -1.10
CA ASN A 165 -2.34 17.25 -1.67
C ASN A 165 -3.60 16.84 -0.88
N LYS A 166 -3.86 17.54 0.23
CA LYS A 166 -5.11 17.44 1.00
C LYS A 166 -6.33 18.06 0.27
N GLY A 167 -6.11 18.60 -0.95
CA GLY A 167 -7.19 19.04 -1.83
C GLY A 167 -8.01 17.87 -2.36
N ASN A 168 -8.86 18.12 -3.36
CA ASN A 168 -9.68 17.06 -3.94
C ASN A 168 -8.78 16.05 -4.68
N ILE A 169 -8.45 14.93 -4.03
CA ILE A 169 -7.66 13.82 -4.59
C ILE A 169 -8.30 13.22 -5.85
N TYR A 170 -9.60 13.47 -6.05
CA TYR A 170 -10.36 13.08 -7.24
C TYR A 170 -10.24 14.11 -8.40
N ASN A 171 -9.44 15.16 -8.24
CA ASN A 171 -9.20 16.14 -9.28
C ASN A 171 -8.12 15.67 -10.26
N HIS A 172 -8.51 15.52 -11.53
CA HIS A 172 -7.64 15.07 -12.61
C HIS A 172 -6.40 15.96 -12.84
N GLU A 173 -6.51 17.29 -12.68
CA GLU A 173 -5.36 18.21 -12.80
C GLU A 173 -4.35 18.04 -11.66
N THR A 174 -4.83 17.71 -10.46
CA THR A 174 -3.95 17.35 -9.35
C THR A 174 -3.22 16.04 -9.64
N GLN A 175 -3.92 15.05 -10.19
CA GLN A 175 -3.36 13.73 -10.51
C GLN A 175 -2.34 13.77 -11.66
N LYS A 176 -2.49 14.66 -12.64
CA LYS A 176 -1.48 14.88 -13.70
C LYS A 176 -0.10 15.27 -13.16
N LYS A 177 -0.03 15.82 -11.94
CA LYS A 177 1.22 16.23 -11.29
C LYS A 177 1.87 15.09 -10.50
N TRP A 178 1.21 13.94 -10.38
CA TRP A 178 1.78 12.79 -9.68
C TRP A 178 2.95 12.19 -10.48
N PRO A 179 3.93 11.57 -9.80
CA PRO A 179 4.93 10.76 -10.47
C PRO A 179 4.25 9.75 -11.40
N ARG A 180 4.73 9.63 -12.64
CA ARG A 180 4.08 8.82 -13.67
C ARG A 180 3.81 7.41 -13.15
N GLY A 181 2.56 6.95 -13.22
CA GLY A 181 2.15 5.59 -12.82
C GLY A 181 2.12 5.33 -11.32
N SER A 182 2.29 6.35 -10.47
CA SER A 182 2.07 6.19 -9.03
C SER A 182 0.60 5.92 -8.73
N THR A 183 0.37 5.14 -7.69
CA THR A 183 -0.97 4.77 -7.24
C THR A 183 -1.23 5.41 -5.88
N TYR A 184 -2.40 6.03 -5.71
CA TYR A 184 -2.89 6.47 -4.41
C TYR A 184 -3.82 5.41 -3.80
N ILE A 185 -3.70 5.21 -2.50
CA ILE A 185 -4.47 4.26 -1.71
C ILE A 185 -4.98 4.95 -0.45
N PHE A 186 -6.26 4.80 -0.18
CA PHE A 186 -6.92 5.26 1.03
C PHE A 186 -7.59 4.07 1.73
N ILE A 187 -7.19 3.80 2.96
CA ILE A 187 -7.72 2.70 3.78
C ILE A 187 -8.41 3.29 5.00
N MET A 188 -9.67 2.91 5.24
CA MET A 188 -10.49 3.45 6.34
C MET A 188 -10.98 2.34 7.28
N GLY A 189 -10.86 2.58 8.59
CA GLY A 189 -11.45 1.76 9.66
C GLY A 189 -10.62 1.76 10.95
N ASP A 190 -10.90 0.81 11.84
CA ASP A 190 -10.22 0.72 13.15
C ASP A 190 -8.77 0.22 12.99
N ILE A 191 -7.85 1.17 12.83
CA ILE A 191 -6.40 0.95 12.76
C ILE A 191 -5.83 0.72 14.16
N GLU A 192 -4.75 -0.05 14.26
CA GLU A 192 -4.04 -0.22 15.54
C GLU A 192 -3.61 1.15 16.08
N PRO A 193 -3.78 1.40 17.39
CA PRO A 193 -3.27 2.61 18.01
C PRO A 193 -1.75 2.67 17.80
N ASP A 194 -1.25 3.83 17.33
CA ASP A 194 0.20 4.03 17.17
C ASP A 194 0.86 3.80 18.54
N LYS A 195 1.67 2.75 18.64
CA LYS A 195 2.46 2.49 19.84
C LYS A 195 3.59 3.51 19.83
N GLY A 196 3.29 4.71 20.35
CA GLY A 196 4.30 5.75 20.55
C GLY A 196 5.51 5.13 21.27
N THR A 197 6.66 5.20 20.60
CA THR A 197 7.98 4.96 21.21
C THR A 197 8.77 6.23 21.03
#